data_AF-L9WLC7-F1
#
_entry.id   AF-L9WLC7-F1
#
_cell.length_a   1.000
_cell.length_b   1.000
_cell.length_c   1.000
_cell.angle_alpha   90.00
_cell.angle_beta   90.00
_cell.angle_gamma   90.00
#
_symmetry.space_group_name_H-M   'P 1'
#
loop_
_entity.id
_entity.type
_entity.pdbx_description
1 polymer ?
#
loop_
_entity_poly.entity_id
_entity_poly.type
_entity_poly.pdbx_seq_one_letter_code
_entity_poly.pdbx_strand_id
1 'polypeptide(L)'
;MGYAGVICHMAGDRTHSTPPTEIARHQLALFESISEDDRERIIPFSTLETQHYCEQKAQFERAEIPDEESLPERLIRAQEQHNELVEMTGTTDDEYTLADAWDDIQAGDVSLIYFPLAHEIVNMILVGRPTFLRFVDSQPVQLTLVRGVTKDRYLDQLFPNERFLLWCHGNLLDRIGFDVSDLSTRYLKYPQSKFNAVEVSRAQLLLAAEDGDDIAVKLNEKSTLHPNIRQHTLAYERDIQRGRQLRAYAAFWRDGGEPSGANHWKKCVSCRFRSGCDLALAQGEERG
;
A
#
# COMPACT_ATOMS: atom_id res chain seq x y z
N MET A 1 -2.42 -34.08 24.30
CA MET A 1 -2.68 -32.66 23.98
C MET A 1 -1.41 -32.08 23.40
N GLY A 2 -1.30 -32.08 22.08
CA GLY A 2 -0.10 -31.64 21.36
C GLY A 2 -0.18 -30.14 21.10
N TYR A 3 0.83 -29.40 21.54
CA TYR A 3 1.04 -28.02 21.13
C TYR A 3 1.57 -28.02 19.70
N ALA A 4 0.74 -27.56 18.76
CA ALA A 4 1.18 -27.20 17.42
C ALA A 4 2.09 -25.97 17.54
N GLY A 5 3.39 -26.18 17.34
CA GLY A 5 4.36 -25.10 17.28
C GLY A 5 4.08 -24.22 16.06
N VAL A 6 3.80 -22.94 16.31
CA VAL A 6 3.80 -21.90 15.28
C VAL A 6 5.23 -21.76 14.78
N ILE A 7 5.51 -22.31 13.59
CA ILE A 7 6.79 -22.16 12.91
C ILE A 7 6.86 -20.69 12.44
N CYS A 8 7.53 -19.87 13.23
CA CYS A 8 8.03 -18.57 12.78
C CYS A 8 9.09 -18.82 11.70
N HIS A 9 8.68 -18.87 10.43
CA HIS A 9 9.64 -18.86 9.32
C HIS A 9 10.40 -17.53 9.32
N MET A 10 11.62 -17.60 9.85
CA MET A 10 12.67 -16.63 9.57
C MET A 10 12.93 -16.64 8.07
N ALA A 11 13.04 -15.45 7.48
CA ALA A 11 13.32 -15.25 6.07
C ALA A 11 14.67 -15.89 5.72
N GLY A 12 14.63 -17.14 5.26
CA GLY A 12 15.71 -17.84 4.57
C GLY A 12 15.23 -18.15 3.17
N ASP A 13 16.13 -18.03 2.19
CA ASP A 13 15.98 -18.28 0.75
C ASP A 13 14.76 -19.15 0.38
N ARG A 14 13.59 -18.51 0.24
CA ARG A 14 12.43 -19.15 -0.37
C ARG A 14 12.60 -18.98 -1.88
N THR A 15 13.27 -19.94 -2.49
CA THR A 15 13.31 -20.12 -3.95
C THR A 15 12.09 -20.90 -4.47
N HIS A 16 11.06 -21.09 -3.63
CA HIS A 16 9.86 -21.83 -3.97
C HIS A 16 8.63 -20.95 -3.74
N SER A 17 7.99 -20.54 -4.83
CA SER A 17 6.64 -19.95 -4.81
C SER A 17 5.67 -20.96 -4.19
N THR A 18 4.85 -20.51 -3.25
CA THR A 18 3.65 -21.25 -2.83
C THR A 18 2.72 -21.34 -4.05
N PRO A 19 2.01 -22.47 -4.27
CA PRO A 19 1.04 -22.56 -5.36
C PRO A 19 -0.03 -21.44 -5.26
N PRO A 20 -0.39 -20.76 -6.38
CA PRO A 20 -1.39 -19.69 -6.36
C PRO A 20 -2.73 -20.08 -5.74
N THR A 21 -3.16 -21.33 -5.92
CA THR A 21 -4.38 -21.88 -5.30
C THR A 21 -4.32 -21.92 -3.77
N GLU A 22 -3.15 -22.23 -3.20
CA GLU A 22 -2.94 -22.22 -1.76
C GLU A 22 -2.85 -20.80 -1.22
N ILE A 23 -2.20 -19.89 -1.96
CA ILE A 23 -2.17 -18.46 -1.65
C ILE A 23 -3.60 -17.91 -1.60
N ALA A 24 -4.40 -18.13 -2.65
CA ALA A 24 -5.78 -17.67 -2.76
C ALA A 24 -6.63 -18.17 -1.58
N ARG A 25 -6.57 -19.48 -1.29
CA ARG A 25 -7.29 -20.08 -0.15
C ARG A 25 -6.91 -19.43 1.17
N HIS A 26 -5.62 -19.17 1.43
CA HIS A 26 -5.19 -18.50 2.66
C HIS A 26 -5.63 -17.04 2.73
N GLN A 27 -5.60 -16.32 1.62
CA GLN A 27 -6.04 -14.92 1.57
C GLN A 27 -7.54 -14.81 1.80
N LEU A 28 -8.35 -15.59 1.09
CA LEU A 28 -9.81 -15.62 1.27
C LEU A 28 -10.18 -16.00 2.71
N ALA A 29 -9.60 -17.07 3.26
CA ALA A 29 -9.87 -17.49 4.63
C ALA A 29 -9.46 -16.42 5.67
N LEU A 30 -8.33 -15.72 5.44
CA LEU A 30 -7.90 -14.63 6.32
C LEU A 30 -8.91 -13.48 6.28
N PHE A 31 -9.33 -13.02 5.09
CA PHE A 31 -10.32 -11.95 4.96
C PHE A 31 -11.69 -12.35 5.53
N GLU A 32 -12.13 -13.58 5.34
CA GLU A 32 -13.37 -14.12 5.94
C GLU A 32 -13.30 -14.20 7.47
N SER A 33 -12.11 -14.42 8.03
CA SER A 33 -11.91 -14.50 9.48
C SER A 33 -11.88 -13.14 10.18
N ILE A 34 -11.70 -12.05 9.43
CA ILE A 34 -11.67 -10.70 9.99
C ILE A 34 -13.07 -10.31 10.44
N SER A 35 -13.22 -10.11 11.74
CA SER A 35 -14.46 -9.63 12.35
C SER A 35 -14.38 -8.16 12.75
N GLU A 36 -15.51 -7.59 13.14
CA GLU A 36 -15.57 -6.24 13.73
C GLU A 36 -14.70 -6.13 14.99
N ASP A 37 -14.55 -7.21 15.75
CA ASP A 37 -13.73 -7.26 16.97
C ASP A 37 -12.22 -7.22 16.65
N ASP A 38 -11.82 -7.50 15.40
CA ASP A 38 -10.43 -7.48 14.95
C ASP A 38 -9.98 -6.08 14.46
N ARG A 39 -10.83 -5.06 14.51
CA ARG A 39 -10.49 -3.69 14.05
C ARG A 39 -9.22 -3.13 14.68
N GLU A 40 -8.95 -3.45 15.95
CA GLU A 40 -7.74 -3.03 16.65
C GLU A 40 -6.50 -3.83 16.23
N ARG A 41 -6.68 -5.03 15.66
CA ARG A 41 -5.60 -5.87 15.14
C ARG A 41 -5.20 -5.51 13.71
N ILE A 42 -6.05 -4.82 12.96
CA ILE A 42 -5.77 -4.43 11.58
C ILE A 42 -4.88 -3.18 11.53
N ILE A 43 -3.78 -3.28 10.79
CA ILE A 43 -2.87 -2.18 10.51
C ILE A 43 -2.82 -1.96 9.00
N PRO A 44 -3.54 -0.94 8.48
CA PRO A 44 -3.40 -0.52 7.10
C PRO A 44 -1.98 -0.01 6.83
N PHE A 45 -1.45 -0.27 5.64
CA PHE A 45 -0.13 0.22 5.24
C PHE A 45 -0.02 1.75 5.20
N SER A 46 -1.13 2.47 5.00
CA SER A 46 -1.18 3.93 5.18
C SER A 46 -0.84 4.35 6.62
N THR A 47 -1.27 3.59 7.62
CA THR A 47 -0.90 3.81 9.03
C THR A 47 0.59 3.60 9.23
N LEU A 48 1.19 2.59 8.60
CA LEU A 48 2.64 2.36 8.66
C LEU A 48 3.45 3.46 7.95
N GLU A 49 2.94 4.02 6.85
CA GLU A 49 3.56 5.19 6.19
C GLU A 49 3.60 6.39 7.16
N THR A 50 2.47 6.69 7.82
CA THR A 50 2.42 7.75 8.84
C THR A 50 3.32 7.41 10.04
N GLN A 51 3.30 6.17 10.53
CA GLN A 51 4.11 5.73 11.67
C GLN A 51 5.61 5.90 11.38
N HIS A 52 6.05 5.51 10.18
CA HIS A 52 7.44 5.71 9.74
C HIS A 52 7.84 7.19 9.71
N TYR A 53 6.88 8.09 9.53
CA TYR A 53 7.11 9.53 9.59
C TYR A 53 7.06 10.09 11.03
N CYS A 54 6.08 9.67 11.83
CA CYS A 54 5.83 10.07 13.22
C CYS A 54 4.80 9.12 13.86
N GLU A 55 5.19 8.39 14.91
CA GLU A 55 4.33 7.40 15.57
C GLU A 55 3.19 8.07 16.33
N GLN A 56 3.46 9.21 16.98
CA GLN A 56 2.43 9.99 17.68
C GLN A 56 1.35 10.48 16.71
N LYS A 57 1.75 10.87 15.49
CA LYS A 57 0.80 11.27 14.45
C LYS A 57 -0.06 10.07 14.03
N ALA A 58 0.54 8.89 13.86
CA ALA A 58 -0.20 7.69 13.49
C ALA A 58 -1.21 7.30 14.58
N GLN A 59 -0.86 7.43 15.87
CA GLN A 59 -1.79 7.22 16.97
C GLN A 59 -2.96 8.20 16.94
N PHE A 60 -2.71 9.50 16.75
CA PHE A 60 -3.80 10.48 16.63
C PHE A 60 -4.71 10.18 15.43
N GLU A 61 -4.15 9.88 14.25
CA GLU A 61 -4.95 9.53 13.07
C GLU A 61 -5.77 8.25 13.27
N ARG A 62 -5.29 7.30 14.08
CA ARG A 62 -6.01 6.07 14.40
C ARG A 62 -7.08 6.28 15.48
N ALA A 63 -6.84 7.18 16.42
CA ALA A 63 -7.74 7.49 17.54
C ALA A 63 -8.84 8.48 17.16
N GLU A 64 -8.62 9.31 16.14
CA GLU A 64 -9.71 10.03 15.48
C GLU A 64 -10.68 9.01 14.89
N ILE A 65 -11.74 8.70 15.64
CA ILE A 65 -12.98 8.15 15.08
C ILE A 65 -13.34 9.06 13.92
N PRO A 66 -13.60 8.51 12.72
CA PRO A 66 -13.79 9.32 11.54
C PRO A 66 -14.90 10.34 11.76
N ASP A 67 -14.53 11.62 11.87
CA ASP A 67 -15.44 12.72 11.55
C ASP A 67 -15.86 12.53 10.08
N GLU A 68 -17.11 12.90 9.74
CA GLU A 68 -17.95 12.42 8.63
C GLU A 68 -17.28 12.19 7.23
N GLU A 69 -16.04 12.61 6.98
CA GLU A 69 -15.13 12.08 5.92
C GLU A 69 -14.49 10.72 6.28
N SER A 70 -15.32 9.73 6.57
CA SER A 70 -14.84 8.47 7.13
C SER A 70 -14.01 7.61 6.15
N LEU A 71 -13.12 6.76 6.70
CA LEU A 71 -12.43 5.68 5.96
C LEU A 71 -13.39 4.91 5.03
N PRO A 72 -14.62 4.54 5.46
CA PRO A 72 -15.67 4.04 4.58
C PRO A 72 -15.98 4.92 3.38
N GLU A 73 -16.10 6.25 3.47
CA GLU A 73 -16.37 7.09 2.29
C GLU A 73 -15.18 7.18 1.32
N ARG A 74 -13.94 7.16 1.81
CA ARG A 74 -12.76 7.06 0.93
C ARG A 74 -12.61 5.67 0.33
N LEU A 75 -12.96 4.63 1.08
CA LEU A 75 -13.01 3.25 0.61
C LEU A 75 -14.15 3.08 -0.40
N ILE A 76 -15.32 3.69 -0.17
CA ILE A 76 -16.47 3.76 -1.06
C ILE A 76 -16.10 4.56 -2.29
N ARG A 77 -15.49 5.75 -2.19
CA ARG A 77 -15.00 6.49 -3.37
C ARG A 77 -13.92 5.74 -4.14
N ALA A 78 -13.02 5.03 -3.46
CA ALA A 78 -12.00 4.21 -4.11
C ALA A 78 -12.58 2.93 -4.72
N GLN A 79 -13.63 2.36 -4.10
CA GLN A 79 -14.38 1.21 -4.60
C GLN A 79 -15.31 1.62 -5.74
N GLU A 80 -15.95 2.78 -5.69
CA GLU A 80 -16.69 3.42 -6.77
C GLU A 80 -15.75 3.73 -7.92
N GLN A 81 -14.57 4.32 -7.66
CA GLN A 81 -13.56 4.52 -8.68
C GLN A 81 -13.03 3.19 -9.25
N HIS A 82 -12.90 2.14 -8.43
CA HIS A 82 -12.49 0.81 -8.89
C HIS A 82 -13.60 0.14 -9.72
N ASN A 83 -14.85 0.18 -9.25
CA ASN A 83 -16.01 -0.40 -9.90
C ASN A 83 -16.32 0.35 -11.20
N GLU A 84 -16.31 1.68 -11.22
CA GLU A 84 -16.42 2.50 -12.44
C GLU A 84 -15.30 2.14 -13.43
N LEU A 85 -14.09 1.85 -12.95
CA LEU A 85 -12.99 1.43 -13.82
C LEU A 85 -13.18 -0.01 -14.34
N VAL A 86 -13.65 -0.94 -13.51
CA VAL A 86 -13.97 -2.32 -13.90
C VAL A 86 -15.13 -2.32 -14.92
N GLU A 87 -16.22 -1.58 -14.68
CA GLU A 87 -17.34 -1.36 -15.61
C GLU A 87 -16.90 -0.70 -16.93
N MET A 88 -15.93 0.22 -16.87
CA MET A 88 -15.38 0.87 -18.07
C MET A 88 -14.36 0.03 -18.84
N THR A 89 -13.76 -1.00 -18.22
CA THR A 89 -12.68 -1.82 -18.80
C THR A 89 -13.06 -3.27 -19.06
N GLY A 90 -14.20 -3.73 -18.52
CA GLY A 90 -14.76 -5.07 -18.71
C GLY A 90 -16.30 -5.06 -18.74
N THR A 91 -16.87 -5.92 -19.58
CA THR A 91 -18.31 -6.11 -19.78
C THR A 91 -18.91 -7.06 -18.75
N THR A 92 -19.19 -6.61 -17.53
CA THR A 92 -20.00 -7.40 -16.58
C THR A 92 -20.97 -6.53 -15.80
N ASP A 93 -22.24 -6.94 -15.79
CA ASP A 93 -23.35 -6.33 -15.04
C ASP A 93 -23.40 -6.78 -13.55
N ASP A 94 -22.51 -7.69 -13.12
CA ASP A 94 -22.46 -8.28 -11.78
C ASP A 94 -21.29 -7.73 -10.92
N GLU A 95 -21.43 -7.77 -9.59
CA GLU A 95 -20.41 -7.31 -8.61
C GLU A 95 -19.16 -8.19 -8.63
N TYR A 96 -18.00 -7.63 -9.00
CA TYR A 96 -16.71 -8.32 -9.03
C TYR A 96 -16.17 -8.53 -7.61
N THR A 97 -15.95 -9.78 -7.21
CA THR A 97 -15.57 -10.17 -5.84
C THR A 97 -14.07 -10.42 -5.68
N LEU A 98 -13.61 -10.55 -4.43
CA LEU A 98 -12.23 -10.95 -4.14
C LEU A 98 -11.91 -12.36 -4.67
N ALA A 99 -12.89 -13.26 -4.71
CA ALA A 99 -12.70 -14.61 -5.25
C ALA A 99 -12.45 -14.57 -6.76
N ASP A 100 -13.21 -13.76 -7.50
CA ASP A 100 -13.04 -13.58 -8.95
C ASP A 100 -11.63 -13.09 -9.28
N ALA A 101 -11.12 -12.13 -8.51
CA ALA A 101 -9.75 -11.64 -8.66
C ALA A 101 -8.68 -12.73 -8.44
N TRP A 102 -8.90 -13.64 -7.49
CA TRP A 102 -7.99 -14.77 -7.28
C TRP A 102 -8.09 -15.82 -8.40
N ASP A 103 -9.27 -16.01 -8.97
CA ASP A 103 -9.46 -16.89 -10.12
C ASP A 103 -8.77 -16.32 -11.37
N ASP A 104 -8.84 -15.00 -11.59
CA ASP A 104 -8.14 -14.33 -12.69
C ASP A 104 -6.61 -14.45 -12.55
N ILE A 105 -6.06 -14.29 -11.33
CA ILE A 105 -4.62 -14.51 -11.07
C ILE A 105 -4.21 -15.94 -11.44
N GLN A 106 -5.06 -16.92 -11.16
CA GLN A 106 -4.79 -18.34 -11.47
C GLN A 106 -4.96 -18.67 -12.95
N ALA A 107 -5.89 -17.99 -13.63
CA ALA A 107 -6.18 -18.20 -15.05
C ALA A 107 -5.06 -17.64 -15.94
N GLY A 108 -4.30 -16.64 -15.47
CA GLY A 108 -3.07 -16.19 -16.09
C GLY A 108 -2.79 -14.71 -15.88
N ASP A 109 -2.82 -13.98 -16.99
CA ASP A 109 -2.28 -12.63 -17.13
C ASP A 109 -3.28 -11.54 -16.72
N VAL A 110 -3.30 -11.15 -15.45
CA VAL A 110 -4.27 -10.17 -14.91
C VAL A 110 -3.63 -8.91 -14.37
N SER A 111 -4.34 -7.79 -14.52
CA SER A 111 -4.00 -6.50 -13.95
C SER A 111 -5.09 -6.07 -12.97
N LEU A 112 -4.73 -5.80 -11.73
CA LEU A 112 -5.66 -5.49 -10.65
C LEU A 112 -5.38 -4.10 -10.05
N ILE A 113 -6.43 -3.37 -9.73
CA ILE A 113 -6.34 -2.03 -9.10
C ILE A 113 -6.83 -2.13 -7.65
N TYR A 114 -6.13 -1.50 -6.71
CA TYR A 114 -6.53 -1.45 -5.29
C TYR A 114 -6.78 -2.81 -4.63
N PHE A 115 -6.19 -3.88 -5.19
CA PHE A 115 -6.36 -5.27 -4.77
C PHE A 115 -5.91 -5.45 -3.32
N PRO A 116 -6.78 -5.92 -2.42
CA PRO A 116 -6.43 -6.07 -1.02
C PRO A 116 -5.58 -7.32 -0.80
N LEU A 117 -4.49 -7.14 -0.07
CA LEU A 117 -3.59 -8.21 0.37
C LEU A 117 -3.46 -8.12 1.89
N ALA A 118 -3.40 -9.27 2.56
CA ALA A 118 -3.27 -9.33 4.00
C ALA A 118 -2.24 -10.36 4.48
N HIS A 119 -1.57 -10.07 5.59
CA HIS A 119 -0.68 -11.01 6.25
C HIS A 119 -0.66 -10.79 7.75
N GLU A 120 -0.76 -11.88 8.51
CA GLU A 120 -0.64 -11.81 9.96
C GLU A 120 0.83 -11.79 10.40
N ILE A 121 1.16 -10.84 11.27
CA ILE A 121 2.48 -10.71 11.88
C ILE A 121 2.32 -10.23 13.32
N VAL A 122 3.02 -10.88 14.25
CA VAL A 122 2.95 -10.53 15.69
C VAL A 122 1.52 -10.36 16.21
N ASN A 123 0.58 -11.23 15.80
CA ASN A 123 -0.85 -11.19 16.13
C ASN A 123 -1.63 -9.97 15.61
N MET A 124 -1.02 -9.20 14.71
CA MET A 124 -1.62 -8.07 14.00
C MET A 124 -1.79 -8.43 12.52
N ILE A 125 -2.82 -7.89 11.88
CA ILE A 125 -3.12 -8.12 10.47
C ILE A 125 -2.66 -6.91 9.68
N LEU A 126 -1.60 -7.08 8.90
CA LEU A 126 -1.14 -6.08 7.95
C LEU A 126 -2.04 -6.12 6.72
N VAL A 127 -2.58 -4.96 6.31
CA VAL A 127 -3.41 -4.86 5.10
C VAL A 127 -2.80 -3.84 4.15
N GLY A 128 -2.45 -4.29 2.95
CA GLY A 128 -1.95 -3.48 1.85
C GLY A 128 -2.93 -3.44 0.69
N ARG A 129 -3.17 -2.24 0.14
CA ARG A 129 -3.93 -2.03 -1.11
C ARG A 129 -3.08 -1.23 -2.09
N PRO A 130 -2.15 -1.87 -2.82
CA PRO A 130 -1.38 -1.15 -3.84
C PRO A 130 -2.32 -0.57 -4.90
N THR A 131 -1.94 0.56 -5.50
CA THR A 131 -2.76 1.18 -6.54
C THR A 131 -2.93 0.22 -7.72
N PHE A 132 -1.88 -0.51 -8.08
CA PHE A 132 -1.93 -1.49 -9.16
C PHE A 132 -0.97 -2.67 -8.92
N LEU A 133 -1.40 -3.84 -9.36
CA LEU A 133 -0.62 -5.08 -9.43
C LEU A 133 -0.81 -5.75 -10.80
N ARG A 134 0.29 -6.17 -11.43
CA ARG A 134 0.27 -7.04 -12.62
C ARG A 134 0.75 -8.42 -12.23
N PHE A 135 -0.01 -9.42 -12.68
CA PHE A 135 0.39 -10.81 -12.65
C PHE A 135 0.60 -11.30 -14.09
N VAL A 136 1.67 -12.05 -14.30
CA VAL A 136 1.97 -12.80 -15.53
C VAL A 136 2.27 -14.23 -15.11
N ASP A 137 1.64 -15.20 -15.76
CA ASP A 137 1.74 -16.62 -15.38
C ASP A 137 1.53 -16.86 -13.86
N SER A 138 0.53 -16.19 -13.28
CA SER A 138 0.20 -16.20 -11.84
C SER A 138 1.27 -15.66 -10.89
N GLN A 139 2.32 -15.01 -11.40
CA GLN A 139 3.38 -14.38 -10.60
C GLN A 139 3.31 -12.85 -10.68
N PRO A 140 3.53 -12.13 -9.57
CA PRO A 140 3.50 -10.68 -9.56
C PRO A 140 4.77 -10.13 -10.23
N VAL A 141 4.60 -9.46 -11.38
CA VAL A 141 5.72 -8.84 -12.12
C VAL A 141 5.82 -7.34 -11.88
N GLN A 142 4.72 -6.69 -11.50
CA GLN A 142 4.71 -5.25 -11.28
C GLN A 142 3.83 -4.85 -10.10
N LEU A 143 4.35 -3.92 -9.29
CA LEU A 143 3.64 -3.25 -8.22
C LEU A 143 3.79 -1.74 -8.33
N THR A 144 2.67 -1.03 -8.37
CA THR A 144 2.67 0.43 -8.50
C THR A 144 1.86 1.10 -7.39
N LEU A 145 2.46 2.12 -6.76
CA LEU A 145 1.79 3.07 -5.88
C LEU A 145 1.74 4.43 -6.55
N VAL A 146 0.66 5.18 -6.34
CA VAL A 146 0.50 6.50 -6.96
C VAL A 146 0.11 7.56 -5.95
N ARG A 147 0.69 8.76 -6.08
CA ARG A 147 0.41 9.89 -5.19
C ARG A 147 0.34 11.22 -5.94
N GLY A 148 -0.75 11.95 -5.70
CA GLY A 148 -0.82 13.37 -6.04
C GLY A 148 0.01 14.21 -5.07
N VAL A 149 0.85 15.11 -5.58
CA VAL A 149 1.63 16.06 -4.77
C VAL A 149 1.14 17.49 -4.95
N THR A 150 1.24 18.29 -3.89
CA THR A 150 0.79 19.70 -3.87
C THR A 150 1.87 20.69 -4.31
N LYS A 151 3.13 20.26 -4.40
CA LYS A 151 4.26 21.10 -4.82
C LYS A 151 5.07 20.38 -5.88
N ASP A 152 5.33 21.04 -7.00
CA ASP A 152 6.06 20.45 -8.14
C ASP A 152 7.43 19.89 -7.73
N ARG A 153 8.15 20.55 -6.80
CA ARG A 153 9.43 20.04 -6.28
C ARG A 153 9.35 18.65 -5.61
N TYR A 154 8.16 18.20 -5.21
CA TYR A 154 7.94 16.89 -4.61
C TYR A 154 7.73 15.79 -5.66
N LEU A 155 7.58 16.15 -6.94
CA LEU A 155 7.49 15.19 -8.04
C LEU A 155 8.78 14.41 -8.21
N ASP A 156 9.93 15.09 -8.09
CA ASP A 156 11.26 14.49 -8.30
C ASP A 156 11.86 13.89 -7.01
N GLN A 157 11.18 14.02 -5.87
CA GLN A 157 11.66 13.51 -4.58
C GLN A 157 10.88 12.28 -4.17
N LEU A 158 11.56 11.17 -3.89
CA LEU A 158 10.96 10.01 -3.23
C LEU A 158 11.33 9.99 -1.74
N PHE A 159 10.36 10.32 -0.89
CA PHE A 159 10.55 10.47 0.55
C PHE A 159 10.80 9.12 1.24
N PRO A 160 11.52 9.10 2.38
CA PRO A 160 11.82 7.85 3.08
C PRO A 160 10.60 6.99 3.45
N ASN A 161 9.50 7.61 3.88
CA ASN A 161 8.25 6.92 4.18
C ASN A 161 7.59 6.32 2.92
N GLU A 162 7.73 6.94 1.75
CA GLU A 162 7.20 6.41 0.48
C GLU A 162 8.02 5.20 0.01
N ARG A 163 9.35 5.26 0.17
CA ARG A 163 10.24 4.11 -0.06
C ARG A 163 9.91 2.95 0.86
N PHE A 164 9.69 3.25 2.14
CA PHE A 164 9.30 2.25 3.13
C PHE A 164 7.95 1.63 2.79
N LEU A 165 6.95 2.44 2.45
CA LEU A 165 5.62 1.97 2.04
C LEU A 165 5.69 1.05 0.81
N LEU A 166 6.40 1.46 -0.24
CA LEU A 166 6.56 0.64 -1.45
C LEU A 166 7.26 -0.70 -1.11
N TRP A 167 8.28 -0.66 -0.26
CA TRP A 167 8.96 -1.86 0.22
C TRP A 167 8.01 -2.76 1.04
N CYS A 168 7.16 -2.21 1.92
CA CYS A 168 6.18 -2.98 2.68
C CYS A 168 5.24 -3.76 1.76
N HIS A 169 4.80 -3.15 0.65
CA HIS A 169 3.95 -3.80 -0.35
C HIS A 169 4.65 -4.97 -1.07
N GLY A 170 5.91 -4.79 -1.50
CA GLY A 170 6.70 -5.91 -2.04
C GLY A 170 6.93 -7.01 -0.99
N ASN A 171 7.20 -6.62 0.26
CA ASN A 171 7.39 -7.57 1.36
C ASN A 171 6.12 -8.34 1.71
N LEU A 172 4.94 -7.73 1.52
CA LEU A 172 3.66 -8.39 1.72
C LEU A 172 3.45 -9.53 0.73
N LEU A 173 3.72 -9.30 -0.56
CA LEU A 173 3.66 -10.35 -1.60
C LEU A 173 4.59 -11.53 -1.27
N ASP A 174 5.84 -11.24 -0.93
CA ASP A 174 6.86 -12.23 -0.52
C ASP A 174 6.40 -13.06 0.69
N ARG A 175 5.78 -12.41 1.68
CA ARG A 175 5.29 -13.07 2.91
C ARG A 175 4.04 -13.93 2.69
N ILE A 176 3.17 -13.50 1.78
CA ILE A 176 1.98 -14.26 1.39
C ILE A 176 2.38 -15.54 0.63
N GLY A 177 3.52 -15.50 -0.05
CA GLY A 177 4.17 -16.69 -0.62
C GLY A 177 4.42 -16.64 -2.12
N PHE A 178 4.25 -15.48 -2.76
CA PHE A 178 4.64 -15.29 -4.15
C PHE A 178 6.15 -15.31 -4.32
N ASP A 179 6.62 -15.74 -5.48
CA ASP A 179 7.95 -15.39 -5.93
C ASP A 179 7.94 -13.94 -6.40
N VAL A 180 8.86 -13.14 -5.86
CA VAL A 180 8.97 -11.70 -6.12
C VAL A 180 10.36 -11.35 -6.68
N SER A 181 11.09 -12.35 -7.18
CA SER A 181 12.42 -12.17 -7.73
C SER A 181 12.43 -11.25 -8.94
N ASP A 182 11.37 -11.30 -9.76
CA ASP A 182 11.20 -10.45 -10.95
C ASP A 182 10.28 -9.24 -10.71
N LEU A 183 9.91 -8.96 -9.45
CA LEU A 183 8.98 -7.90 -9.12
C LEU A 183 9.58 -6.50 -9.36
N SER A 184 9.04 -5.79 -10.34
CA SER A 184 9.30 -4.36 -10.55
C SER A 184 8.41 -3.51 -9.65
N THR A 185 8.99 -2.66 -8.80
CA THR A 185 8.20 -1.73 -7.97
C THR A 185 8.34 -0.29 -8.45
N ARG A 186 7.21 0.42 -8.55
CA ARG A 186 7.14 1.78 -9.08
C ARG A 186 6.32 2.68 -8.16
N TYR A 187 6.78 3.91 -7.99
CA TYR A 187 6.03 4.96 -7.32
C TYR A 187 5.79 6.12 -8.29
N LEU A 188 4.54 6.37 -8.66
CA LEU A 188 4.17 7.45 -9.58
C LEU A 188 3.72 8.68 -8.81
N LYS A 189 4.21 9.84 -9.24
CA LYS A 189 3.82 11.14 -8.68
C LYS A 189 3.31 12.07 -9.76
N TYR A 190 2.24 12.80 -9.44
CA TYR A 190 1.67 13.81 -10.34
C TYR A 190 1.26 15.06 -9.56
N PRO A 191 1.31 16.26 -10.15
CA PRO A 191 0.88 17.49 -9.50
C PRO A 191 -0.65 17.54 -9.45
N GLN A 192 -1.21 17.62 -8.24
CA GLN A 192 -2.67 17.66 -8.05
C GLN A 192 -3.34 18.82 -8.78
N SER A 193 -2.63 19.92 -9.00
CA SER A 193 -3.16 21.10 -9.69
C SER A 193 -3.36 20.90 -11.20
N LYS A 194 -2.84 19.81 -11.79
CA LYS A 194 -2.87 19.59 -13.25
C LYS A 194 -3.70 18.38 -13.69
N PHE A 195 -4.24 17.61 -12.75
CA PHE A 195 -5.00 16.40 -13.04
C PHE A 195 -6.25 16.36 -12.17
N ASN A 196 -7.40 16.05 -12.76
CA ASN A 196 -8.58 15.68 -11.99
C ASN A 196 -8.52 14.20 -11.57
N ALA A 197 -9.34 13.79 -10.60
CA ALA A 197 -9.30 12.43 -10.04
C ALA A 197 -9.53 11.32 -11.08
N VAL A 198 -10.35 11.58 -12.10
CA VAL A 198 -10.69 10.61 -13.17
C VAL A 198 -9.52 10.43 -14.15
N GLU A 199 -8.82 11.51 -14.51
CA GLU A 199 -7.63 11.47 -15.36
C GLU A 199 -6.47 10.70 -14.71
N VAL A 200 -6.36 10.81 -13.38
CA VAL A 200 -5.39 10.07 -12.58
C VAL A 200 -5.68 8.57 -12.62
N SER A 201 -6.94 8.16 -12.45
CA SER A 201 -7.35 6.75 -12.48
C SER A 201 -7.09 6.08 -13.83
N ARG A 202 -7.34 6.79 -14.95
CA ARG A 202 -6.99 6.29 -16.30
C ARG A 202 -5.49 6.26 -16.57
N ALA A 203 -4.76 7.30 -16.14
CA ALA A 203 -3.31 7.31 -16.26
C ALA A 203 -2.64 6.25 -15.36
N GLN A 204 -3.20 5.99 -14.17
CA GLN A 204 -2.78 4.91 -13.26
C GLN A 204 -2.91 3.54 -13.92
N LEU A 205 -4.02 3.28 -14.60
CA LEU A 205 -4.24 2.05 -15.37
C LEU A 205 -3.28 1.90 -16.55
N LEU A 206 -3.15 2.95 -17.37
CA LEU A 206 -2.30 2.91 -18.57
C LEU A 206 -0.82 2.80 -18.22
N LEU A 207 -0.35 3.54 -17.22
CA LEU A 207 1.06 3.54 -16.82
C LEU A 207 1.46 2.32 -15.99
N ALA A 208 0.49 1.67 -15.35
CA ALA A 208 0.75 0.50 -14.54
C ALA A 208 0.59 -0.81 -15.35
N ALA A 209 -0.20 -0.83 -16.43
CA ALA A 209 -0.30 -1.98 -17.34
C ALA A 209 0.88 -2.11 -18.35
N GLU A 210 1.79 -1.14 -18.44
CA GLU A 210 2.86 -1.11 -19.45
C GLU A 210 4.16 -1.78 -18.95
N ASP A 211 4.38 -3.02 -19.42
CA ASP A 211 5.63 -3.79 -19.27
C ASP A 211 6.02 -4.51 -20.60
N GLY A 212 6.16 -3.75 -21.69
CA GLY A 212 6.61 -4.29 -22.98
C GLY A 212 7.61 -3.37 -23.70
N ASP A 213 8.72 -3.93 -24.18
CA ASP A 213 9.84 -3.23 -24.85
C ASP A 213 9.49 -2.50 -26.15
N ASP A 214 8.25 -2.57 -26.65
CA ASP A 214 7.91 -1.98 -27.95
C ASP A 214 6.42 -1.67 -28.14
N ILE A 215 5.82 -0.71 -27.42
CA ILE A 215 4.50 -0.14 -27.81
C ILE A 215 4.41 1.37 -27.56
N ALA A 216 4.01 2.07 -28.63
CA ALA A 216 3.77 3.50 -28.68
C ALA A 216 2.28 3.84 -28.43
N VAL A 217 1.90 4.13 -27.18
CA VAL A 217 0.59 4.77 -26.90
C VAL A 217 0.78 6.28 -26.80
N LYS A 218 0.57 6.94 -27.94
CA LYS A 218 0.57 8.41 -28.07
C LYS A 218 -0.75 8.97 -27.53
N LEU A 219 -0.79 9.36 -26.26
CA LEU A 219 -1.88 10.21 -25.69
C LEU A 219 -2.03 11.54 -26.46
N ASN A 220 -0.95 11.96 -27.13
CA ASN A 220 -0.91 12.73 -28.36
C ASN A 220 0.39 12.38 -29.09
N GLU A 221 0.59 12.81 -30.35
CA GLU A 221 1.74 12.42 -31.19
C GLU A 221 3.13 12.74 -30.62
N LYS A 222 3.23 13.41 -29.47
CA LYS A 222 4.48 13.85 -28.82
C LYS A 222 4.64 13.37 -27.36
N SER A 223 3.71 12.60 -26.79
CA SER A 223 3.75 12.27 -25.36
C SER A 223 4.55 10.99 -25.07
N THR A 224 5.61 11.11 -24.28
CA THR A 224 6.34 10.02 -23.60
C THR A 224 5.99 10.11 -22.11
N LEU A 225 4.97 9.37 -21.65
CA LEU A 225 4.19 9.72 -20.45
C LEU A 225 3.66 11.18 -20.50
N HIS A 226 2.66 11.53 -19.68
CA HIS A 226 2.32 12.95 -19.57
C HIS A 226 3.53 13.68 -18.95
N PRO A 227 4.02 14.83 -19.47
CA PRO A 227 5.27 15.47 -19.02
C PRO A 227 5.30 15.83 -17.52
N ASN A 228 4.13 15.80 -16.88
CA ASN A 228 3.92 16.11 -15.47
C ASN A 228 3.83 14.88 -14.54
N ILE A 229 3.93 13.65 -15.04
CA ILE A 229 4.01 12.45 -14.19
C ILE A 229 5.47 12.06 -14.04
N ARG A 230 5.89 11.79 -12.79
CA ARG A 230 7.22 11.30 -12.46
C ARG A 230 7.14 9.88 -11.94
N GLN A 231 7.93 9.01 -12.53
CA GLN A 231 8.09 7.63 -12.11
C GLN A 231 9.35 7.50 -11.27
N HIS A 232 9.22 6.83 -10.13
CA HIS A 232 10.33 6.40 -9.30
C HIS A 232 10.35 4.88 -9.27
N THR A 233 11.26 4.28 -10.02
CA THR A 233 11.45 2.82 -10.01
C THR A 233 12.37 2.43 -8.87
N LEU A 234 12.00 1.39 -8.14
CA LEU A 234 12.79 0.78 -7.09
C LEU A 234 12.83 -0.74 -7.31
N ALA A 235 14.01 -1.34 -7.13
CA ALA A 235 14.09 -2.78 -7.00
C ALA A 235 13.53 -3.20 -5.63
N TYR A 236 12.69 -4.24 -5.61
CA TYR A 236 12.36 -4.89 -4.35
C TYR A 236 13.57 -5.73 -3.91
N GLU A 237 14.00 -5.51 -2.68
CA GLU A 237 15.05 -6.30 -2.05
C GLU A 237 14.55 -6.84 -0.71
N ARG A 238 14.87 -8.10 -0.44
CA ARG A 238 14.65 -8.73 0.86
C ARG A 238 15.62 -8.11 1.87
N ASP A 239 15.12 -7.12 2.61
CA ASP A 239 15.90 -6.39 3.61
C ASP A 239 15.53 -6.88 5.02
N ILE A 240 16.46 -7.59 5.66
CA ILE A 240 16.28 -8.14 7.02
C ILE A 240 16.05 -7.02 8.05
N GLN A 241 16.72 -5.86 7.91
CA GLN A 241 16.59 -4.77 8.87
C GLN A 241 15.24 -4.08 8.72
N ARG A 242 14.79 -3.80 7.50
CA ARG A 242 13.41 -3.33 7.27
C ARG A 242 12.37 -4.35 7.73
N GLY A 243 12.65 -5.65 7.56
CA GLY A 243 11.81 -6.73 8.10
C GLY A 243 11.72 -6.75 9.62
N ARG A 244 12.77 -6.33 10.33
CA ARG A 244 12.74 -6.13 11.79
C ARG A 244 11.97 -4.85 12.16
N GLN A 245 12.19 -3.77 11.41
CA GLN A 245 11.48 -2.50 11.60
C GLN A 245 9.96 -2.69 11.44
N LEU A 246 9.50 -3.38 10.39
CA LEU A 246 8.09 -3.68 10.16
C LEU A 246 7.48 -4.49 11.31
N ARG A 247 8.20 -5.50 11.82
CA ARG A 247 7.78 -6.26 13.02
C ARG A 247 7.66 -5.37 14.25
N ALA A 248 8.62 -4.47 14.47
CA ALA A 248 8.59 -3.54 15.59
C ALA A 248 7.40 -2.57 15.47
N TYR A 249 7.12 -2.05 14.28
CA TYR A 249 5.96 -1.20 14.04
C TYR A 249 4.64 -1.91 14.27
N ALA A 250 4.51 -3.18 13.86
CA ALA A 250 3.33 -3.98 14.17
C ALA A 250 3.21 -4.25 15.69
N ALA A 251 4.32 -4.58 16.36
CA ALA A 251 4.34 -4.84 17.79
C ALA A 251 3.97 -3.61 18.62
N PHE A 252 4.35 -2.40 18.18
CA PHE A 252 3.95 -1.14 18.81
C PHE A 252 2.43 -1.04 18.99
N TRP A 253 1.65 -1.44 17.97
CA TRP A 253 0.20 -1.41 18.02
C TRP A 253 -0.40 -2.52 18.88
N ARG A 254 0.25 -3.68 18.96
CA ARG A 254 -0.17 -4.77 19.85
C ARG A 254 0.07 -4.42 21.32
N ASP A 255 1.22 -3.83 21.62
CA ASP A 255 1.72 -3.66 22.99
C ASP A 255 1.34 -2.30 23.59
N GLY A 256 0.78 -1.37 22.80
CA GLY A 256 0.47 -0.02 23.24
C GLY A 256 1.74 0.79 23.55
N GLY A 257 2.75 0.69 22.67
CA GLY A 257 4.05 1.33 22.87
C GLY A 257 3.98 2.85 23.02
N GLU A 258 4.97 3.42 23.72
CA GLU A 258 5.11 4.87 23.84
C GLU A 258 5.53 5.47 22.48
N PRO A 259 4.75 6.39 21.90
CA PRO A 259 5.00 6.90 20.56
C PRO A 259 6.22 7.84 20.52
N SER A 260 7.01 7.73 19.46
CA SER A 260 7.98 8.73 19.09
C SER A 260 7.41 9.83 18.17
N GLY A 261 7.99 11.02 18.26
CA GLY A 261 7.60 12.20 17.49
C GLY A 261 8.35 12.30 16.16
N ALA A 262 8.07 13.35 15.39
CA ALA A 262 8.89 13.63 14.22
C ALA A 262 10.29 14.09 14.64
N ASN A 263 11.33 13.58 13.97
CA ASN A 263 12.74 13.93 14.21
C ASN A 263 13.11 15.40 13.82
N HIS A 264 12.14 16.30 13.63
CA HIS A 264 12.40 17.69 13.25
C HIS A 264 11.22 18.63 13.57
N TRP A 265 11.46 19.69 14.34
CA TRP A 265 10.44 20.65 14.82
C TRP A 265 9.53 21.24 13.72
N LYS A 266 10.08 21.64 12.56
CA LYS A 266 9.30 22.15 11.42
C LYS A 266 8.18 21.21 10.96
N LYS A 267 8.39 19.89 11.11
CA LYS A 267 7.38 18.87 10.79
C LYS A 267 6.23 18.92 11.79
N CYS A 268 6.54 19.14 13.08
CA CYS A 268 5.56 19.27 14.15
C CYS A 268 4.70 20.54 13.98
N VAL A 269 5.31 21.70 13.67
CA VAL A 269 4.59 22.98 13.50
C VAL A 269 3.55 22.95 12.36
N SER A 270 3.85 22.19 11.29
CA SER A 270 2.92 21.99 10.17
C SER A 270 1.89 20.88 10.39
N CYS A 271 1.97 20.16 11.50
CA CYS A 271 1.07 19.05 11.80
C CYS A 271 -0.28 19.58 12.30
N ARG A 272 -1.39 19.01 11.80
CA ARG A 272 -2.74 19.33 12.28
C ARG A 272 -2.95 19.04 13.77
N PHE A 273 -2.19 18.09 14.30
CA PHE A 273 -2.25 17.67 15.71
C PHE A 273 -1.33 18.47 16.64
N ARG A 274 -0.65 19.51 16.16
CA ARG A 274 0.39 20.21 16.95
C ARG A 274 -0.09 20.69 18.32
N SER A 275 -1.34 21.16 18.42
CA SER A 275 -1.91 21.73 19.65
C SER A 275 -2.11 20.70 20.75
N GLY A 276 -2.33 19.43 20.39
CA GLY A 276 -2.52 18.32 21.32
C GLY A 276 -1.33 17.38 21.43
N CYS A 277 -0.20 17.71 20.81
CA CYS A 277 0.98 16.84 20.75
C CYS A 277 2.06 17.31 21.72
N ASP A 278 2.23 16.61 22.85
CA ASP A 278 3.24 16.94 23.85
C ASP A 278 4.67 16.90 23.28
N LEU A 279 4.92 16.05 22.29
CA LEU A 279 6.21 15.98 21.58
C LEU A 279 6.46 17.18 20.66
N ALA A 280 5.42 17.86 20.19
CA ALA A 280 5.55 19.15 19.51
C ALA A 280 5.89 20.25 20.52
N LEU A 281 5.22 20.25 21.68
CA LEU A 281 5.43 21.20 22.77
C LEU A 281 6.85 21.08 23.38
N ALA A 282 7.37 19.86 23.54
CA ALA A 282 8.69 19.58 24.10
C ALA A 282 9.86 20.03 23.19
N GLN A 283 9.64 20.21 21.89
CA GLN A 283 10.68 20.67 20.94
C GLN A 283 10.77 22.21 20.81
N GLY A 284 10.12 22.97 21.70
CA GLY A 284 10.34 24.41 21.84
C GLY A 284 9.31 25.30 21.13
N GLU A 285 8.02 24.97 21.21
CA GLU A 285 6.98 25.99 21.02
C GLU A 285 6.82 26.77 22.34
N GLU A 286 7.47 27.94 22.44
CA GLU A 286 6.88 29.00 23.26
C GLU A 286 5.54 29.36 22.61
N ARG A 287 4.44 29.14 23.33
CA ARG A 287 3.09 29.57 22.92
C ARG A 287 3.07 31.10 22.80
N GLY A 288 3.34 31.61 21.60
CA GLY A 288 3.17 33.01 21.22
C GLY A 288 1.77 33.31 20.73
#